data_AF-A0A834R4Q8-F1
#
_entry.id   AF-A0A834R4Q8-F1
#
_cell.length_a   1.000
_cell.length_b   1.000
_cell.length_c   1.000
_cell.angle_alpha   90.00
_cell.angle_beta   90.00
_cell.angle_gamma   90.00
#
_symmetry.space_group_name_H-M   'P 1'
#
loop_
_entity.id
_entity.type
_entity.pdbx_description
1 polymer ?
#
loop_
_entity_poly.entity_id
_entity_poly.type
_entity_poly.pdbx_seq_one_letter_code
_entity_poly.pdbx_strand_id
1 'polypeptide(L)'
;MGKARAVSKRRRKAGSFHYKRRSKLKRQRQKELRKCGPMNCDLIRESWNEQKSLKTNMKNLGLSEDPNKLLNGPCFYEKFKNKSQENVQDNIVLRLHERLKKKKLRDTKRLLRKKASNEIATVADKLSELASKPSMKNFKFGPEQIKFCSYMLEKYGDDYESMARDQRNFYQESPGQIRTKIKKFLSIDSNRRIYENAKQICISQL
;
A
#
# COMPACT_ATOMS: atom_id res chain seq x y z
N MET A 1 -70.03 -51.68 6.89
CA MET A 1 -68.59 -51.88 6.64
C MET A 1 -68.13 -50.98 5.48
N GLY A 2 -67.83 -49.70 5.73
CA GLY A 2 -67.36 -48.76 4.69
C GLY A 2 -65.84 -48.69 4.67
N LYS A 3 -65.21 -49.04 3.53
CA LYS A 3 -63.74 -49.05 3.37
C LYS A 3 -63.18 -47.62 3.37
N ALA A 4 -62.24 -47.35 4.28
CA ALA A 4 -61.52 -46.07 4.35
C ALA A 4 -60.73 -45.83 3.05
N ARG A 5 -60.98 -44.71 2.37
CA ARG A 5 -60.19 -44.26 1.22
C ARG A 5 -58.86 -43.71 1.74
N ALA A 6 -57.76 -44.39 1.43
CA ALA A 6 -56.43 -43.90 1.74
C ALA A 6 -56.15 -42.60 0.99
N VAL A 7 -56.14 -41.47 1.70
CA VAL A 7 -55.65 -40.20 1.17
C VAL A 7 -54.14 -40.31 1.05
N SER A 8 -53.63 -40.48 -0.18
CA SER A 8 -52.19 -40.39 -0.40
C SER A 8 -51.74 -38.98 0.01
N LYS A 9 -51.06 -38.86 1.16
CA LYS A 9 -50.33 -37.63 1.48
C LYS A 9 -49.24 -37.51 0.44
N ARG A 10 -49.43 -36.70 -0.60
CA ARG A 10 -48.33 -36.21 -1.44
C ARG A 10 -47.29 -35.65 -0.47
N ARG A 11 -46.19 -36.37 -0.26
CA ARG A 11 -44.99 -35.83 0.38
C ARG A 11 -44.63 -34.60 -0.44
N ARG A 12 -44.98 -33.39 0.04
CA ARG A 12 -44.34 -32.17 -0.43
C ARG A 12 -42.86 -32.41 -0.17
N LYS A 13 -42.03 -32.49 -1.21
CA LYS A 13 -40.58 -32.66 -1.08
C LYS A 13 -40.06 -31.51 -0.20
N ALA A 14 -39.97 -31.74 1.10
CA ALA A 14 -39.31 -30.84 2.02
C ALA A 14 -37.82 -30.86 1.66
N GLY A 15 -37.25 -29.69 1.37
CA GLY A 15 -35.79 -29.54 1.37
C GLY A 15 -35.08 -29.28 0.03
N SER A 16 -35.71 -28.70 -0.99
CA SER A 16 -35.00 -28.32 -2.24
C SER A 16 -35.05 -26.81 -2.54
N PHE A 17 -34.89 -25.95 -1.52
CA PHE A 17 -35.01 -24.50 -1.66
C PHE A 17 -33.77 -23.67 -1.26
N HIS A 18 -32.66 -24.29 -0.87
CA HIS A 18 -31.47 -23.53 -0.42
C HIS A 18 -30.39 -23.30 -1.50
N TYR A 19 -30.29 -24.17 -2.51
CA TYR A 19 -29.26 -24.05 -3.56
C TYR A 19 -29.60 -22.98 -4.61
N LYS A 20 -30.89 -22.79 -4.95
CA LYS A 20 -31.32 -21.74 -5.89
C LYS A 20 -31.04 -20.34 -5.34
N ARG A 21 -31.22 -20.13 -4.03
CA ARG A 21 -30.88 -18.86 -3.34
C ARG A 21 -29.37 -18.58 -3.38
N ARG A 22 -28.54 -19.59 -3.06
CA ARG A 22 -27.07 -19.48 -3.10
C ARG A 22 -26.55 -19.16 -4.51
N SER A 23 -27.08 -19.83 -5.54
CA SER A 23 -26.69 -19.58 -6.94
C SER A 23 -27.09 -18.18 -7.42
N LYS A 24 -28.30 -17.72 -7.07
CA LYS A 24 -28.78 -16.36 -7.37
C LYS A 24 -27.91 -15.28 -6.72
N LEU A 25 -27.61 -15.42 -5.43
CA LEU A 25 -26.71 -14.51 -4.69
C LEU A 25 -25.30 -14.50 -5.28
N LYS A 26 -24.77 -15.67 -5.66
CA LYS A 26 -23.46 -15.78 -6.34
C LYS A 26 -23.47 -15.02 -7.68
N ARG A 27 -24.54 -15.14 -8.47
CA ARG A 27 -24.68 -14.42 -9.75
C ARG A 27 -24.81 -12.91 -9.54
N GLN A 28 -25.56 -12.47 -8.53
CA GLN A 28 -25.65 -11.05 -8.16
C GLN A 28 -24.28 -10.50 -7.76
N ARG A 29 -23.58 -11.17 -6.84
CA ARG A 29 -22.21 -10.80 -6.44
C ARG A 29 -21.25 -10.73 -7.63
N GLN A 30 -21.32 -11.68 -8.56
CA GLN A 30 -20.50 -11.65 -9.77
C GLN A 30 -20.82 -10.47 -10.70
N LYS A 31 -22.08 -10.03 -10.76
CA LYS A 31 -22.45 -8.82 -11.52
C LYS A 31 -21.91 -7.56 -10.85
N GLU A 32 -22.01 -7.49 -9.53
CA GLU A 32 -21.46 -6.36 -8.76
C GLU A 32 -19.95 -6.26 -8.90
N LEU A 33 -19.23 -7.39 -8.81
CA LEU A 33 -17.76 -7.42 -8.99
C LEU A 33 -17.28 -7.08 -10.41
N ARG A 34 -18.16 -7.17 -11.42
CA ARG A 34 -17.84 -6.73 -12.79
C ARG A 34 -17.94 -5.23 -12.95
N LYS A 35 -18.84 -4.60 -12.18
CA LYS A 35 -18.97 -3.14 -12.17
C LYS A 35 -17.71 -2.56 -11.54
N CYS A 36 -17.16 -1.52 -12.15
CA CYS A 36 -16.21 -0.67 -11.46
C CYS A 36 -17.03 0.08 -10.39
N GLY A 37 -16.77 -0.17 -9.12
CA GLY A 37 -17.42 0.60 -8.04
C GLY A 37 -17.03 2.09 -8.10
N PRO A 38 -17.50 2.93 -7.16
CA PRO A 38 -16.99 4.29 -7.04
C PRO A 38 -15.48 4.23 -6.73
N MET A 39 -14.66 4.62 -7.71
CA MET A 39 -13.19 4.56 -7.64
C MET A 39 -12.62 5.97 -7.80
N ASN A 40 -11.66 6.33 -6.94
CA ASN A 40 -11.03 7.65 -6.93
C ASN A 40 -9.92 7.83 -8.00
N CYS A 41 -9.64 6.80 -8.81
CA CYS A 41 -8.56 6.82 -9.79
C CYS A 41 -9.11 6.76 -11.21
N ASP A 42 -8.97 7.86 -11.95
CA ASP A 42 -9.48 7.99 -13.31
C ASP A 42 -8.82 7.01 -14.29
N LEU A 43 -7.50 6.82 -14.19
CA LEU A 43 -6.75 5.91 -15.06
C LEU A 43 -7.28 4.47 -15.03
N ILE A 44 -7.63 3.98 -13.84
CA ILE A 44 -8.20 2.64 -13.66
C ILE A 44 -9.64 2.61 -14.17
N ARG A 45 -10.40 3.67 -13.88
CA ARG A 45 -11.81 3.78 -14.26
C ARG A 45 -11.99 3.77 -15.79
N GLU A 46 -11.19 4.54 -16.51
CA GLU A 46 -11.20 4.60 -17.99
C GLU A 46 -10.81 3.27 -18.62
N SER A 47 -9.84 2.57 -18.01
CA SER A 47 -9.33 1.30 -18.52
C SER A 47 -10.15 0.08 -18.07
N TRP A 48 -11.23 0.29 -17.31
CA TRP A 48 -12.07 -0.78 -16.79
C TRP A 48 -13.13 -1.22 -17.81
N ASN A 49 -13.23 -2.53 -18.06
CA ASN A 49 -14.26 -3.08 -18.95
C ASN A 49 -15.27 -3.92 -18.16
N GLU A 50 -16.53 -3.46 -18.11
CA GLU A 50 -17.62 -4.13 -17.35
C GLU A 50 -18.02 -5.51 -17.88
N GLN A 51 -17.69 -5.83 -19.14
CA GLN A 51 -18.00 -7.14 -19.73
C GLN A 51 -17.08 -8.24 -19.20
N LYS A 52 -15.87 -7.86 -18.77
CA LYS A 52 -14.82 -8.77 -18.28
C LYS A 52 -14.93 -8.96 -16.76
N SER A 53 -14.37 -10.06 -16.27
CA SER A 53 -14.33 -10.33 -14.82
C SER A 53 -13.31 -9.44 -14.11
N LEU A 54 -13.51 -9.18 -12.81
CA LEU A 54 -12.56 -8.45 -11.94
C LEU A 54 -11.12 -8.94 -12.14
N LYS A 55 -10.90 -10.25 -12.04
CA LYS A 55 -9.59 -10.89 -12.20
C LYS A 55 -8.96 -10.63 -13.58
N THR A 56 -9.77 -10.69 -14.63
CA THR A 56 -9.31 -10.43 -16.00
C THR A 56 -8.95 -8.97 -16.20
N ASN A 57 -9.75 -8.05 -15.65
CA ASN A 57 -9.46 -6.61 -15.72
C ASN A 57 -8.18 -6.27 -14.99
N MET A 58 -8.05 -6.67 -13.72
CA MET A 58 -6.83 -6.45 -12.94
C MET A 58 -5.60 -6.96 -13.68
N LYS A 59 -5.67 -8.19 -14.21
CA LYS A 59 -4.56 -8.77 -14.99
C LYS A 59 -4.23 -7.95 -16.25
N ASN A 60 -5.23 -7.48 -16.99
CA ASN A 60 -5.01 -6.66 -18.20
C ASN A 60 -4.40 -5.28 -17.86
N LEU A 61 -4.69 -4.75 -16.67
CA LEU A 61 -4.14 -3.48 -16.18
C LEU A 61 -2.71 -3.61 -15.65
N GLY A 62 -2.19 -4.83 -15.52
CA GLY A 62 -0.90 -5.11 -14.85
C GLY A 62 -1.01 -5.17 -13.32
N LEU A 63 -2.22 -5.30 -12.77
CA LEU A 63 -2.49 -5.34 -11.33
C LEU A 63 -2.83 -6.75 -10.84
N SER A 64 -2.65 -7.00 -9.54
CA SER A 64 -3.08 -8.25 -8.91
C SER A 64 -4.43 -8.11 -8.23
N GLU A 65 -5.33 -9.07 -8.44
CA GLU A 65 -6.60 -9.19 -7.70
C GLU A 65 -6.34 -9.54 -6.22
N ASP A 66 -5.35 -10.38 -5.95
CA ASP A 66 -5.04 -10.87 -4.62
C ASP A 66 -3.53 -10.68 -4.36
N PRO A 67 -3.15 -9.77 -3.45
CA PRO A 67 -1.75 -9.51 -3.16
C PRO A 67 -1.07 -10.73 -2.54
N ASN A 68 -1.77 -11.52 -1.72
CA ASN A 68 -1.17 -12.69 -1.07
C ASN A 68 -0.78 -13.75 -2.10
N LYS A 69 -1.61 -13.96 -3.13
CA LYS A 69 -1.27 -14.88 -4.23
C LYS A 69 -0.06 -14.43 -5.04
N LEU A 70 0.14 -13.12 -5.18
CA LEU A 70 1.30 -12.56 -5.88
C LEU A 70 2.56 -12.66 -5.01
N LEU A 71 2.42 -12.27 -3.75
CA LEU A 71 3.47 -12.22 -2.74
C LEU A 71 3.70 -13.58 -2.06
N ASN A 72 3.41 -14.70 -2.74
CA ASN A 72 3.58 -16.08 -2.26
C ASN A 72 5.07 -16.36 -1.90
N GLY A 73 5.54 -15.75 -0.82
CA GLY A 73 6.71 -16.16 -0.08
C GLY A 73 6.33 -17.25 0.91
N PRO A 74 7.29 -18.06 1.37
CA PRO A 74 7.03 -19.05 2.40
C PRO A 74 6.45 -18.35 3.62
N CYS A 75 5.38 -18.92 4.17
CA CYS A 75 4.81 -18.40 5.40
C CYS A 75 5.89 -18.42 6.50
N PHE A 76 5.83 -17.50 7.47
CA PHE A 76 6.82 -17.39 8.54
C PHE A 76 7.15 -18.75 9.18
N TYR A 77 6.15 -19.61 9.40
CA TYR A 77 6.34 -20.95 9.97
C TYR A 77 7.01 -21.97 9.01
N GLU A 78 6.89 -21.82 7.69
CA GLU A 78 7.55 -22.70 6.72
C GLU A 78 9.06 -22.48 6.69
N LYS A 79 9.51 -21.26 7.03
CA LYS A 79 10.94 -20.92 7.10
C LYS A 79 11.68 -21.63 8.24
N PHE A 80 10.96 -22.06 9.29
CA PHE A 80 11.53 -22.67 10.51
C PHE A 80 11.11 -24.13 10.73
N LYS A 81 10.52 -24.78 9.71
CA LYS A 81 10.12 -26.18 9.83
C LYS A 81 11.37 -27.08 9.87
N ASN A 82 11.53 -27.85 10.95
CA ASN A 82 12.66 -28.76 11.12
C ASN A 82 12.62 -29.87 10.05
N LYS A 83 13.64 -29.91 9.18
CA LYS A 83 13.79 -30.90 8.09
C LYS A 83 14.11 -32.32 8.56
N SER A 84 14.31 -32.55 9.86
CA SER A 84 14.81 -33.79 10.43
C SER A 84 13.77 -34.92 10.61
N GLN A 85 12.52 -34.74 10.17
CA GLN A 85 11.45 -35.75 10.27
C GLN A 85 11.03 -36.40 8.94
N GLU A 86 11.75 -36.18 7.83
CA GLU A 86 11.40 -36.78 6.53
C GLU A 86 12.18 -38.09 6.27
N ASN A 87 11.45 -39.19 6.10
CA ASN A 87 11.95 -40.56 5.91
C ASN A 87 12.93 -40.69 4.73
N VAL A 88 13.98 -41.50 4.90
CA VAL A 88 15.16 -41.56 4.00
C VAL A 88 14.85 -42.16 2.62
N GLN A 89 13.82 -43.00 2.44
CA GLN A 89 13.45 -43.59 1.13
C GLN A 89 12.70 -42.63 0.19
N ASP A 90 11.98 -41.63 0.72
CA ASP A 90 11.27 -40.62 -0.08
C ASP A 90 12.23 -39.63 -0.75
N ASN A 91 13.48 -39.54 -0.29
CA ASN A 91 14.45 -38.50 -0.68
C ASN A 91 14.94 -38.55 -2.13
N ILE A 92 14.86 -39.69 -2.83
CA ILE A 92 15.34 -39.82 -4.22
C ILE A 92 14.24 -39.45 -5.21
N VAL A 93 13.04 -40.00 -5.04
CA VAL A 93 11.86 -39.67 -5.87
C VAL A 93 11.45 -38.21 -5.65
N LEU A 94 11.49 -37.72 -4.41
CA LEU A 94 11.28 -36.29 -4.12
C LEU A 94 12.36 -35.41 -4.76
N ARG A 95 13.65 -35.81 -4.74
CA ARG A 95 14.72 -35.07 -5.43
C ARG A 95 14.53 -35.01 -6.94
N LEU A 96 14.13 -36.13 -7.55
CA LEU A 96 13.84 -36.18 -8.98
C LEU A 96 12.61 -35.35 -9.33
N HIS A 97 11.54 -35.45 -8.54
CA HIS A 97 10.33 -34.65 -8.71
C HIS A 97 10.63 -33.16 -8.56
N GLU A 98 11.42 -32.76 -7.57
CA GLU A 98 11.91 -31.38 -7.41
C GLU A 98 12.72 -30.92 -8.62
N ARG A 99 13.65 -31.75 -9.12
CA ARG A 99 14.46 -31.42 -10.30
C ARG A 99 13.60 -31.20 -11.54
N LEU A 100 12.64 -32.08 -11.79
CA LEU A 100 11.72 -31.99 -12.92
C LEU A 100 10.77 -30.79 -12.77
N LYS A 101 10.28 -30.51 -11.55
CA LYS A 101 9.46 -29.34 -11.22
C LYS A 101 10.25 -28.05 -11.40
N LYS A 102 11.51 -27.98 -10.94
CA LYS A 102 12.43 -26.84 -11.14
C LYS A 102 12.74 -26.62 -12.62
N LYS A 103 12.92 -27.69 -13.41
CA LYS A 103 13.14 -27.59 -14.87
C LYS A 103 11.89 -27.01 -15.56
N LYS A 104 10.71 -27.59 -15.33
CA LYS A 104 9.44 -27.06 -15.85
C LYS A 104 9.19 -25.61 -15.44
N LEU A 105 9.49 -25.23 -14.18
CA LEU A 105 9.35 -23.86 -13.69
C LEU A 105 10.29 -22.88 -14.41
N ARG A 106 11.54 -23.30 -14.70
CA ARG A 106 12.50 -22.49 -15.47
C ARG A 106 12.03 -22.29 -16.91
N ASP A 107 11.54 -23.35 -17.54
CA ASP A 107 11.06 -23.31 -18.92
C ASP A 107 9.82 -22.41 -19.04
N THR A 108 8.86 -22.52 -18.11
CA THR A 108 7.69 -21.64 -18.07
C THR A 108 8.04 -20.20 -17.74
N LYS A 109 8.97 -19.94 -16.80
CA LYS A 109 9.48 -18.57 -16.54
C LYS A 109 10.13 -17.98 -17.79
N ARG A 110 10.93 -18.75 -18.54
CA ARG A 110 11.60 -18.28 -19.76
C ARG A 110 10.58 -17.88 -20.84
N LEU A 111 9.50 -18.65 -20.97
CA LEU A 111 8.39 -18.33 -21.88
C LEU A 111 7.60 -17.10 -21.44
N LEU A 112 7.34 -16.95 -20.14
CA LEU A 112 6.68 -15.76 -19.57
C LEU A 112 7.54 -14.49 -19.73
N ARG A 113 8.86 -14.61 -19.54
CA ARG A 113 9.82 -13.50 -19.70
C ARG A 113 9.89 -13.00 -21.14
N LYS A 114 9.82 -13.91 -22.13
CA LYS A 114 9.72 -13.57 -23.57
C LYS A 114 8.37 -12.95 -23.95
N LYS A 115 7.32 -13.20 -23.17
CA LYS A 115 5.98 -12.62 -23.39
C LYS A 115 5.86 -11.22 -22.77
N ALA A 116 6.52 -11.00 -21.63
CA ALA A 116 6.53 -9.74 -20.90
C ALA A 116 7.32 -8.61 -21.59
N SER A 117 8.29 -8.92 -22.46
CA SER A 117 9.09 -7.90 -23.17
C SER A 117 8.32 -7.16 -24.28
N ASN A 118 7.09 -7.58 -24.60
CA ASN A 118 6.32 -7.06 -25.73
C ASN A 118 5.03 -6.36 -25.30
N GLU A 119 4.84 -6.09 -24.00
CA GLU A 119 3.59 -5.48 -23.51
C GLU A 119 3.71 -3.95 -23.44
N ILE A 120 2.85 -3.30 -24.22
CA ILE A 120 2.51 -1.87 -24.24
C ILE A 120 2.48 -1.30 -22.81
N ALA A 121 3.02 -0.09 -22.60
CA ALA A 121 3.01 0.62 -21.32
C ALA A 121 1.66 0.43 -20.59
N THR A 122 1.70 -0.33 -19.50
CA THR A 122 0.50 -0.77 -18.80
C THR A 122 0.00 0.34 -17.88
N VAL A 123 -1.27 0.25 -17.47
CA VAL A 123 -1.84 1.21 -16.51
C VAL A 123 -1.06 1.21 -15.20
N ALA A 124 -0.52 0.05 -14.79
CA ALA A 124 0.39 -0.07 -13.66
C ALA A 124 1.64 0.83 -13.77
N ASP A 125 2.25 0.96 -14.96
CA ASP A 125 3.45 1.79 -15.15
C ASP A 125 3.12 3.28 -14.96
N LYS A 126 1.99 3.74 -15.52
CA LYS A 126 1.51 5.11 -15.33
C LYS A 126 1.23 5.41 -13.86
N LEU A 127 0.63 4.46 -13.14
CA LEU A 127 0.38 4.60 -11.70
C LEU A 127 1.69 4.64 -10.90
N SER A 128 2.69 3.84 -11.28
CA SER A 128 4.01 3.86 -10.67
C SER A 128 4.71 5.20 -10.87
N GLU A 129 4.61 5.77 -12.07
CA GLU A 129 5.16 7.09 -12.36
C GLU A 129 4.48 8.18 -11.53
N LEU A 130 3.14 8.18 -11.46
CA LEU A 130 2.39 9.13 -10.63
C LEU A 130 2.75 9.01 -9.15
N ALA A 131 2.89 7.79 -8.63
CA ALA A 131 3.25 7.53 -7.25
C ALA A 131 4.70 7.93 -6.92
N SER A 132 5.60 7.86 -7.91
CA SER A 132 7.00 8.25 -7.73
C SER A 132 7.21 9.77 -7.64
N LYS A 133 6.24 10.58 -8.08
CA LYS A 133 6.34 12.04 -8.02
C LYS A 133 6.39 12.49 -6.55
N PRO A 134 7.39 13.30 -6.13
CA PRO A 134 7.51 13.72 -4.74
C PRO A 134 6.33 14.61 -4.35
N SER A 135 5.79 14.39 -3.15
CA SER A 135 4.74 15.25 -2.60
C SER A 135 5.34 16.58 -2.12
N MET A 136 4.62 17.69 -2.36
CA MET A 136 5.02 19.01 -1.86
C MET A 136 4.94 19.04 -0.32
N LYS A 137 6.00 19.54 0.32
CA LYS A 137 6.03 19.72 1.77
C LYS A 137 5.31 21.02 2.13
N ASN A 138 4.09 20.90 2.67
CA ASN A 138 3.27 22.06 3.08
C ASN A 138 3.53 22.54 4.52
N PHE A 139 4.61 22.09 5.15
CA PHE A 139 4.93 22.48 6.51
C PHE A 139 5.32 23.96 6.58
N LYS A 140 4.67 24.71 7.48
CA LYS A 140 4.96 26.11 7.76
C LYS A 140 5.05 26.30 9.27
N PHE A 141 5.97 27.16 9.71
CA PHE A 141 6.05 27.54 11.11
C PHE A 141 4.91 28.49 11.47
N GLY A 142 4.39 28.34 12.69
CA GLY A 142 3.50 29.36 13.27
C GLY A 142 4.25 30.67 13.53
N PRO A 143 3.55 31.81 13.62
CA PRO A 143 4.19 33.12 13.80
C PRO A 143 5.04 33.19 15.08
N GLU A 144 4.57 32.58 16.17
CA GLU A 144 5.30 32.57 17.44
C GLU A 144 6.58 31.73 17.38
N GLN A 145 6.56 30.63 16.62
CA GLN A 145 7.75 29.81 16.41
C GLN A 145 8.78 30.54 15.55
N ILE A 146 8.33 31.34 14.57
CA ILE A 146 9.21 32.20 13.75
C ILE A 146 9.89 33.23 14.64
N LYS A 147 9.12 33.93 15.48
CA LYS A 147 9.67 34.91 16.45
C LYS A 147 10.67 34.27 17.39
N PHE A 148 10.34 33.09 17.93
CA PHE A 148 11.23 32.33 18.80
C PHE A 148 12.55 31.98 18.10
N CYS A 149 12.50 31.42 16.89
CA CYS A 149 13.70 31.04 16.15
C CYS A 149 14.55 32.27 15.77
N SER A 150 13.89 33.35 15.32
CA SER A 150 14.56 34.60 14.98
C SER A 150 15.30 35.18 16.18
N TYR A 151 14.64 35.23 17.35
CA TYR A 151 15.23 35.73 18.59
C TYR A 151 16.43 34.90 19.04
N MET A 152 16.30 33.57 19.01
CA MET A 152 17.40 32.68 19.42
C MET A 152 18.62 32.84 18.51
N LEU A 153 18.41 32.93 17.20
CA LEU A 153 19.49 33.16 16.24
C LEU A 153 20.16 34.52 16.42
N GLU A 154 19.40 35.58 16.67
CA GLU A 154 19.92 36.94 16.86
C GLU A 154 20.75 37.06 18.14
N LYS A 155 20.27 36.47 19.25
CA LYS A 155 20.92 36.61 20.56
C LYS A 155 22.05 35.62 20.82
N TYR A 156 21.89 34.37 20.40
CA TYR A 156 22.80 33.27 20.74
C TYR A 156 23.51 32.65 19.52
N GLY A 157 23.07 32.92 18.29
CA GLY A 157 23.70 32.37 17.09
C GLY A 157 23.61 30.84 17.03
N ASP A 158 24.72 30.16 17.25
CA ASP A 158 24.84 28.69 17.22
C ASP A 158 24.95 28.04 18.62
N ASP A 159 24.87 28.82 19.70
CA ASP A 159 25.00 28.30 21.07
C ASP A 159 23.68 27.74 21.61
N TYR A 160 23.35 26.52 21.17
CA TYR A 160 22.08 25.86 21.50
C TYR A 160 21.90 25.53 23.00
N GLU A 161 23.00 25.37 23.76
CA GLU A 161 22.92 25.16 25.22
C GLU A 161 22.40 26.39 25.95
N SER A 162 22.86 27.58 25.54
CA SER A 162 22.40 28.86 26.06
C SER A 162 20.96 29.13 25.68
N MET A 163 20.55 28.78 24.44
CA MET A 163 19.15 28.90 24.01
C MET A 163 18.19 28.07 24.86
N ALA A 164 18.61 26.87 25.29
CA ALA A 164 17.77 26.01 26.11
C ALA A 164 17.50 26.59 27.50
N ARG A 165 18.45 27.37 28.04
CA ARG A 165 18.35 28.05 29.34
C ARG A 165 17.65 29.40 29.27
N ASP A 166 17.35 29.90 28.07
CA ASP A 166 16.70 31.20 27.90
C ASP A 166 15.25 31.16 28.41
N GLN A 167 14.82 32.24 29.07
CA GLN A 167 13.49 32.36 29.65
C GLN A 167 12.35 32.22 28.63
N ARG A 168 12.58 32.59 27.36
CA ARG A 168 11.58 32.46 26.29
C ARG A 168 11.39 31.01 25.83
N ASN A 169 12.28 30.10 26.21
CA ASN A 169 12.08 28.67 26.04
C ASN A 169 11.07 28.13 27.07
N PHE A 170 9.84 28.65 27.04
CA PHE A 170 8.79 28.34 28.01
C PHE A 170 8.47 26.84 28.09
N TYR A 171 8.52 26.15 26.94
CA TYR A 171 8.27 24.72 26.84
C TYR A 171 9.48 23.86 27.19
N GLN A 172 10.58 24.47 27.66
CA GLN A 172 11.78 23.78 28.12
C GLN A 172 12.34 22.82 27.05
N GLU A 173 12.39 23.27 25.80
CA GLU A 173 12.97 22.48 24.72
C GLU A 173 14.44 22.21 24.98
N SER A 174 14.85 20.97 24.77
CA SER A 174 16.25 20.58 24.84
C SER A 174 17.07 21.24 23.73
N PRO A 175 18.40 21.42 23.91
CA PRO A 175 19.27 22.01 22.89
C PRO A 175 19.15 21.34 21.52
N GLY A 176 19.01 20.01 21.47
CA GLY A 176 18.83 19.26 20.23
C GLY A 176 17.50 19.52 19.52
N GLN A 177 16.42 19.74 20.29
CA GLN A 177 15.11 20.12 19.74
C GLN A 177 15.17 21.53 19.15
N ILE A 178 15.76 22.48 19.88
CA ILE A 178 15.96 23.87 19.40
C ILE A 178 16.80 23.87 18.13
N ARG A 179 17.92 23.15 18.10
CA ARG A 179 18.76 22.99 16.90
C ARG A 179 17.98 22.44 15.71
N THR A 180 17.19 21.40 15.93
CA THR A 180 16.38 20.79 14.87
C THR A 180 15.32 21.77 14.36
N LYS A 181 14.73 22.56 15.26
CA LYS A 181 13.76 23.59 14.94
C LYS A 181 14.38 24.71 14.10
N ILE A 182 15.53 25.23 14.52
CA ILE A 182 16.29 26.27 13.80
C ILE A 182 16.76 25.75 12.44
N LYS A 183 17.27 24.53 12.35
CA LYS A 183 17.67 23.92 11.08
C LYS A 183 16.48 23.82 10.10
N LYS A 184 15.31 23.43 10.59
CA LYS A 184 14.08 23.42 9.80
C LYS A 184 13.65 24.84 9.41
N PHE A 185 13.77 25.81 10.32
CA PHE A 185 13.46 27.21 10.06
C PHE A 185 14.30 27.77 8.91
N LEU A 186 15.62 27.53 8.92
CA LEU A 186 16.54 27.93 7.87
C LEU A 186 16.33 27.17 6.55
N SER A 187 15.83 25.94 6.60
CA SER A 187 15.52 25.14 5.39
C SER A 187 14.33 25.66 4.59
N ILE A 188 13.49 26.51 5.18
CA ILE A 188 12.35 27.12 4.50
C ILE A 188 12.77 28.48 3.97
N ASP A 189 12.85 28.61 2.65
CA ASP A 189 13.35 29.82 1.97
C ASP A 189 12.59 31.09 2.38
N SER A 190 11.27 30.98 2.56
CA SER A 190 10.44 32.11 3.00
C SER A 190 10.90 32.68 4.34
N ASN A 191 11.18 31.81 5.31
CA ASN A 191 11.58 32.22 6.66
C ASN A 191 13.01 32.73 6.68
N ARG A 192 13.92 32.00 6.01
CA ARG A 192 15.32 32.39 5.89
C ARG A 192 15.45 33.76 5.23
N ARG A 193 14.73 34.01 4.13
CA ARG A 193 14.78 35.30 3.44
C ARG A 193 14.31 36.46 4.32
N ILE A 194 13.24 36.27 5.10
CA ILE A 194 12.77 37.28 6.05
C ILE A 194 13.86 37.59 7.09
N TYR A 195 14.49 36.55 7.64
CA TYR A 195 15.56 36.70 8.62
C TYR A 195 16.79 37.43 8.04
N GLU A 196 17.27 37.03 6.86
CA GLU A 196 18.41 37.68 6.20
C GLU A 196 18.11 39.14 5.87
N ASN A 197 16.91 39.44 5.36
CA ASN A 197 16.50 40.82 5.09
C ASN A 197 16.51 41.67 6.37
N ALA A 198 15.97 41.15 7.47
CA ALA A 198 15.98 41.85 8.76
C ALA A 198 17.40 42.11 9.24
N LYS A 199 18.29 41.11 9.12
CA LYS A 199 19.71 41.25 9.45
C LYS A 199 20.41 42.33 8.61
N GLN A 200 20.14 42.38 7.30
CA GLN A 200 20.72 43.39 6.41
C GLN A 200 20.24 44.81 6.75
N ILE A 201 18.95 44.98 7.09
CA ILE A 201 18.41 46.27 7.52
C ILE A 201 19.15 46.76 8.78
N CYS A 202 19.32 45.90 9.79
CA CYS A 202 20.05 46.26 11.01
C CYS A 202 21.50 46.65 10.74
N ILE A 203 22.20 45.95 9.84
CA ILE A 203 23.57 46.30 9.45
C ILE A 203 23.62 47.65 8.73
N SER A 204 22.66 47.93 7.84
CA SER A 204 22.61 49.20 7.08
C SER A 204 22.25 50.43 7.91
N GLN A 205 21.70 50.23 9.11
CA GLN A 205 21.29 51.29 10.03
C GLN A 205 22.37 51.62 11.08
N LEU A 206 23.46 50.86 11.12
CA LEU A 206 24.65 51.09 11.93
C LEU A 206 25.72 51.83 11.11
#